data_AF-M2QU12-F1
#
_entry.id   AF-M2QU12-F1
#
_cell.length_a   1.000
_cell.length_b   1.000
_cell.length_c   1.000
_cell.angle_alpha   90.00
_cell.angle_beta   90.00
_cell.angle_gamma   90.00
#
_symmetry.space_group_name_H-M   'P 1'
#
loop_
_entity.id
_entity.type
_entity.pdbx_description
1 polymer ?
#
loop_
_entity_poly.entity_id
_entity_poly.type
_entity_poly.pdbx_seq_one_letter_code
_entity_poly.pdbx_strand_id
1 'polypeptide(L)'
;SFVPPTPIPGPSIIVEFCDRFRLHRASWVSTELLLTFPTPTVKAISLIPLSSEETAGRFRVWLYLDGQPPALMWDRKTEGGFPELKVLKQRIRDKVQPGKSLGHSDKK
;
A
#
# COMPACT_ATOMS: atom_id res chain seq x y z
N SER A 1 16.18 -8.93 -7.85
CA SER A 1 15.66 -9.43 -6.56
C SER A 1 14.87 -8.33 -5.88
N PHE A 2 13.71 -8.65 -5.27
CA PHE A 2 12.85 -7.67 -4.61
C PHE A 2 13.23 -7.59 -3.13
N VAL A 3 13.98 -6.56 -2.74
CA VAL A 3 14.35 -6.37 -1.35
C VAL A 3 13.36 -5.39 -0.72
N PRO A 4 12.57 -5.81 0.28
CA PRO A 4 11.67 -4.91 0.97
C PRO A 4 12.46 -3.84 1.77
N PRO A 5 12.01 -2.58 1.80
CA PRO A 5 12.60 -1.55 2.66
C PRO A 5 12.46 -1.89 4.16
N THR A 6 13.36 -1.36 4.98
CA THR A 6 13.42 -1.60 6.43
C THR A 6 12.09 -1.26 7.10
N PRO A 7 11.41 -2.22 7.75
CA PRO A 7 10.07 -2.00 8.29
C PRO A 7 10.07 -1.15 9.57
N ILE A 8 9.08 -0.26 9.64
CA ILE A 8 8.53 0.26 10.90
C ILE A 8 7.69 -0.88 11.51
N PRO A 9 7.69 -1.10 12.85
CA PRO A 9 6.88 -2.15 13.49
C PRO A 9 5.46 -2.22 12.93
N GLY A 10 5.02 -3.41 12.55
CA GLY A 10 3.75 -3.63 11.87
C GLY A 10 2.56 -3.47 12.83
N PRO A 11 1.32 -3.36 12.33
CA PRO A 11 0.97 -3.27 10.91
C PRO A 11 1.40 -1.93 10.30
N SER A 12 2.16 -1.95 9.21
CA SER A 12 2.63 -0.75 8.51
C SER A 12 2.58 -0.94 6.99
N ILE A 13 2.41 0.16 6.27
CA ILE A 13 2.27 0.17 4.81
C ILE A 13 3.41 0.96 4.20
N ILE A 14 3.96 0.48 3.09
CA ILE A 14 4.97 1.21 2.33
C ILE A 14 4.48 1.38 0.89
N VAL A 15 4.45 2.64 0.43
CA VAL A 15 4.17 2.98 -0.96
C VAL A 15 5.47 3.37 -1.65
N GLU A 16 5.99 2.47 -2.49
CA GLU A 16 7.15 2.75 -3.34
C GLU A 16 6.67 3.35 -4.67
N PHE A 17 7.22 4.49 -5.09
CA PHE A 17 6.79 5.12 -6.34
C PHE A 17 7.92 5.85 -7.05
N CYS A 18 7.82 5.95 -8.37
CA CYS A 18 8.72 6.78 -9.16
C CYS A 18 8.43 8.28 -8.90
N ASP A 19 9.43 8.99 -8.40
CA ASP A 19 9.33 10.37 -7.91
C ASP A 19 8.99 11.40 -9.00
N ARG A 20 9.42 11.16 -10.24
CA ARG A 20 9.25 12.07 -11.38
C ARG A 20 7.80 12.47 -11.66
N PHE A 21 6.81 11.60 -11.37
CA PHE A 21 5.41 11.87 -11.74
C PHE A 21 4.36 11.34 -10.77
N ARG A 22 4.71 10.70 -9.65
CA ARG A 22 3.73 9.90 -8.89
C ARG A 22 3.55 10.27 -7.41
N LEU A 23 4.18 11.34 -6.95
CA LEU A 23 4.04 11.81 -5.55
C LEU A 23 2.57 12.09 -5.19
N HIS A 24 1.84 12.85 -6.01
CA HIS A 24 0.44 13.19 -5.75
C HIS A 24 -0.46 11.96 -5.59
N ARG A 25 -0.25 10.93 -6.41
CA ARG A 25 -0.97 9.65 -6.32
C ARG A 25 -0.59 8.89 -5.05
N ALA A 26 0.70 8.84 -4.72
CA ALA A 26 1.18 8.15 -3.53
C ALA A 26 0.62 8.81 -2.25
N SER A 27 0.64 10.15 -2.19
CA SER A 27 0.04 10.91 -1.09
C SER A 27 -1.46 10.66 -0.96
N TRP A 28 -2.21 10.71 -2.06
CA TRP A 28 -3.65 10.45 -2.04
C TRP A 28 -3.97 9.02 -1.57
N VAL A 29 -3.27 8.00 -2.08
CA VAL A 29 -3.43 6.62 -1.63
C VAL A 29 -3.13 6.50 -0.12
N SER A 30 -2.06 7.14 0.36
CA SER A 30 -1.72 7.15 1.79
C SER A 30 -2.84 7.75 2.65
N THR A 31 -3.36 8.92 2.26
CA THR A 31 -4.48 9.57 2.97
C THR A 31 -5.71 8.66 3.01
N GLU A 32 -6.07 8.06 1.89
CA GLU A 32 -7.24 7.18 1.79
C GLU A 32 -7.09 5.92 2.66
N LEU A 33 -5.89 5.36 2.73
CA LEU A 33 -5.61 4.20 3.57
C LEU A 33 -5.61 4.56 5.06
N LEU A 34 -5.05 5.70 5.46
CA LEU A 34 -5.09 6.17 6.84
C LEU A 34 -6.51 6.47 7.33
N LEU A 35 -7.34 7.07 6.47
CA LEU A 35 -8.76 7.31 6.78
C LEU A 35 -9.54 6.01 6.93
N THR A 36 -9.20 4.99 6.14
CA THR A 36 -9.89 3.68 6.16
C THR A 36 -9.41 2.81 7.33
N PHE A 37 -8.13 2.87 7.66
CA PHE A 37 -7.46 2.04 8.66
C PHE A 37 -6.76 2.90 9.72
N PRO A 38 -7.52 3.58 10.60
CA PRO A 38 -6.92 4.37 11.66
C PRO A 38 -6.18 3.49 12.68
N THR A 39 -5.25 4.11 13.40
CA THR A 39 -4.56 3.52 14.56
C THR A 39 -5.58 2.92 15.55
N PRO A 40 -5.32 1.71 16.10
CA PRO A 40 -4.10 0.92 16.01
C PRO A 40 -4.01 -0.04 14.81
N THR A 41 -4.98 -0.01 13.89
CA THR A 41 -5.09 -0.98 12.78
C THR A 41 -3.88 -0.93 11.85
N VAL A 42 -3.51 0.27 11.40
CA VAL A 42 -2.28 0.55 10.68
C VAL A 42 -1.55 1.62 11.48
N LYS A 43 -0.32 1.34 11.88
CA LYS A 43 0.48 2.21 12.74
C LYS A 43 1.19 3.31 11.96
N ALA A 44 1.58 3.01 10.71
CA ALA A 44 2.33 3.95 9.87
C ALA A 44 2.12 3.65 8.39
N ILE A 45 2.20 4.70 7.57
CA ILE A 45 2.37 4.60 6.12
C ILE A 45 3.62 5.40 5.73
N SER A 46 4.56 4.75 5.04
CA SER A 46 5.77 5.40 4.51
C SER A 46 5.67 5.56 3.00
N LEU A 47 6.03 6.75 2.52
CA LEU A 47 6.14 7.06 1.10
C LEU A 47 7.63 7.01 0.71
N ILE A 48 8.00 6.08 -0.17
CA ILE A 48 9.39 5.91 -0.61
C ILE A 48 9.50 6.31 -2.08
N PRO A 49 10.05 7.52 -2.36
CA PRO A 49 10.37 7.93 -3.72
C PRO A 49 11.57 7.13 -4.25
N LEU A 50 11.49 6.70 -5.50
CA LEU A 50 12.57 6.02 -6.21
C LEU A 50 12.87 6.77 -7.51
N SER A 51 14.13 7.11 -7.74
CA SER A 51 14.58 7.98 -8.83
C SER A 51 15.41 7.25 -9.92
N SER A 52 15.76 5.98 -9.71
CA SER A 52 16.60 5.21 -10.64
C SER A 52 15.82 4.74 -11.88
N GLU A 53 16.50 4.62 -13.02
CA GLU A 53 15.86 4.21 -14.29
C GLU A 53 15.23 2.82 -14.23
N GLU A 54 15.81 1.88 -13.49
CA GLU A 54 15.23 0.55 -13.24
C GLU A 54 13.87 0.61 -12.49
N THR A 55 13.62 1.70 -11.79
CA THR A 55 12.38 1.95 -11.04
C THR A 55 11.40 2.85 -11.79
N ALA A 56 11.69 3.19 -13.05
CA ALA A 56 10.82 4.00 -13.88
C ALA A 56 9.41 3.42 -13.95
N GLY A 57 8.42 4.26 -13.62
CA GLY A 57 7.01 3.88 -13.62
C GLY A 57 6.61 2.87 -12.53
N ARG A 58 7.46 2.61 -11.52
CA ARG A 58 7.12 1.79 -10.36
C ARG A 58 6.05 2.49 -9.52
N PHE A 59 5.08 1.70 -9.08
CA PHE A 59 4.12 2.06 -8.05
C PHE A 59 3.72 0.76 -7.34
N ARG A 60 4.17 0.59 -6.10
CA ARG A 60 3.93 -0.61 -5.30
C ARG A 60 3.40 -0.25 -3.93
N VAL A 61 2.51 -1.09 -3.43
CA VAL A 61 1.99 -0.97 -2.07
C VAL A 61 2.31 -2.26 -1.34
N TRP A 62 3.13 -2.15 -0.30
CA TRP A 62 3.54 -3.24 0.57
C TRP A 62 2.84 -3.15 1.92
N LEU A 63 2.48 -4.30 2.47
CA LEU A 63 1.95 -4.44 3.81
C LEU A 63 2.93 -5.26 4.66
N TYR A 64 3.27 -4.75 5.83
CA TYR A 64 4.10 -5.41 6.81
C TYR A 64 3.27 -5.71 8.05
N LEU A 65 3.31 -6.96 8.50
CA LEU A 65 2.66 -7.43 9.72
C LEU A 65 3.71 -8.05 10.63
N ASP A 66 3.56 -7.89 11.93
CA ASP A 66 4.49 -8.45 12.90
C ASP A 66 4.52 -9.98 12.79
N GLY A 67 5.74 -10.55 12.71
CA GLY A 67 5.94 -12.00 12.60
C GLY A 67 5.58 -12.61 11.25
N GLN A 68 5.29 -11.81 10.21
CA GLN A 68 4.95 -12.31 8.87
C GLN A 68 5.86 -11.71 7.80
N PRO A 69 6.08 -12.42 6.68
CA PRO A 69 6.78 -11.85 5.54
C PRO A 69 6.01 -10.66 4.94
N PRO A 70 6.70 -9.66 4.37
CA PRO A 70 6.05 -8.54 3.70
C PRO A 70 5.17 -9.02 2.54
N ALA A 71 3.96 -8.48 2.46
CA ALA A 71 3.00 -8.86 1.45
C ALA A 71 2.80 -7.72 0.44
N LEU A 72 2.94 -8.05 -0.86
CA LEU A 72 2.70 -7.11 -1.94
C LEU A 72 1.19 -6.98 -2.19
N MET A 73 0.61 -5.84 -1.84
CA MET A 73 -0.83 -5.58 -1.99
C MET A 73 -1.18 -5.07 -3.39
N TRP A 74 -0.23 -4.38 -4.04
CA TRP A 74 -0.39 -3.89 -5.40
C TRP A 74 0.97 -3.68 -6.06
N ASP A 75 1.09 -4.05 -7.34
CA ASP A 75 2.16 -3.59 -8.23
C ASP A 75 1.57 -3.15 -9.55
N ARG A 76 1.81 -1.89 -9.92
CA ARG A 76 1.32 -1.32 -11.17
C ARG A 76 1.69 -2.15 -12.40
N LYS A 77 2.87 -2.78 -12.42
CA LYS A 77 3.30 -3.57 -13.58
C LYS A 77 2.47 -4.85 -13.73
N THR A 78 2.20 -5.55 -12.63
CA THR A 78 1.48 -6.83 -12.66
C THR A 78 -0.03 -6.66 -12.73
N GLU A 79 -0.55 -5.59 -12.12
CA GLU A 79 -1.98 -5.27 -12.09
C GLU A 79 -2.41 -4.42 -13.29
N GLY A 80 -1.49 -4.06 -14.19
CA GLY A 80 -1.80 -3.30 -15.40
C GLY A 80 -2.20 -1.84 -15.17
N GLY A 81 -2.04 -1.29 -13.97
CA GLY A 81 -2.54 0.05 -13.66
C GLY A 81 -2.31 0.56 -12.25
N PHE A 82 -2.86 1.73 -11.95
CA PHE A 82 -2.93 2.24 -10.59
C PHE A 82 -3.95 1.45 -9.77
N PRO A 83 -3.79 1.39 -8.44
CA PRO A 83 -4.75 0.73 -7.57
C PRO A 83 -6.14 1.33 -7.75
N GLU A 84 -7.09 0.46 -8.08
CA GLU A 84 -8.47 0.70 -7.74
C GLU A 84 -8.56 0.69 -6.21
N LEU A 85 -8.80 1.87 -5.61
CA LEU A 85 -8.75 2.03 -4.16
C LEU A 85 -9.64 1.04 -3.42
N LYS A 86 -10.80 0.72 -3.98
CA LYS A 86 -11.71 -0.28 -3.45
C LYS A 86 -11.01 -1.62 -3.28
N VAL A 87 -10.43 -2.15 -4.34
CA VAL A 87 -9.72 -3.44 -4.35
C VAL A 87 -8.51 -3.39 -3.41
N LEU A 88 -7.74 -2.30 -3.43
CA LEU A 88 -6.59 -2.15 -2.54
C LEU A 88 -7.00 -2.17 -1.06
N LYS A 89 -8.05 -1.42 -0.69
CA LYS A 89 -8.60 -1.40 0.68
C LYS A 89 -9.08 -2.79 1.08
N GLN A 90 -9.78 -3.52 0.20
CA GLN A 90 -10.22 -4.89 0.47
C GLN A 90 -9.03 -5.83 0.73
N ARG A 91 -8.01 -5.83 -0.15
CA ARG A 91 -6.79 -6.67 0.01
C ARG A 91 -6.09 -6.41 1.35
N ILE A 92 -5.97 -5.14 1.74
CA ILE A 92 -5.36 -4.76 3.04
C ILE A 92 -6.24 -5.22 4.20
N ARG A 93 -7.55 -4.96 4.15
CA ARG A 93 -8.53 -5.36 5.17
C ARG A 93 -8.51 -6.85 5.43
N ASP A 94 -8.43 -7.67 4.38
CA ASP A 94 -8.39 -9.13 4.51
C ASP A 94 -7.16 -9.63 5.29
N LYS A 95 -6.10 -8.80 5.39
CA LYS A 95 -4.88 -9.09 6.14
C LYS A 95 -4.85 -8.45 7.53
N VAL A 96 -5.35 -7.23 7.71
CA VAL A 96 -5.27 -6.49 8.99
C VAL A 96 -6.52 -6.62 9.87
N GLN A 97 -7.70 -6.78 9.25
CA GLN A 97 -9.01 -6.83 9.93
C GLN A 97 -9.98 -7.75 9.15
N PRO A 98 -9.71 -9.07 9.10
CA PRO A 98 -10.53 -10.01 8.35
C PRO A 98 -11.99 -9.98 8.83
N GLY A 99 -12.94 -9.95 7.89
CA GLY A 99 -14.38 -9.93 8.19
C GLY A 99 -14.97 -8.56 8.55
N LYS A 100 -14.16 -7.50 8.68
CA LYS A 100 -14.69 -6.15 8.91
C LYS A 100 -15.28 -5.56 7.63
N SER A 101 -16.50 -5.04 7.73
CA SER A 101 -17.14 -4.31 6.64
C SER A 101 -16.46 -2.96 6.39
N LEU A 102 -16.17 -2.66 5.13
CA LEU A 102 -15.69 -1.37 4.61
C LEU A 102 -16.82 -0.54 3.99
N GLY A 103 -18.08 -0.89 4.26
CA GLY A 103 -19.25 -0.18 3.76
C GLY A 103 -19.32 -0.15 2.23
N HIS A 104 -19.28 1.04 1.64
CA HIS A 104 -19.32 1.24 0.18
C HIS A 104 -18.18 0.54 -0.55
N SER A 105 -17.05 0.27 0.12
CA SER A 105 -15.95 -0.46 -0.51
C SER A 105 -16.22 -1.97 -0.64
N ASP A 106 -17.20 -2.53 0.06
CA ASP A 106 -17.58 -3.95 -0.07
C ASP A 106 -18.77 -4.18 -1.01
N LYS A 107 -19.55 -3.14 -1.30
CA LYS A 107 -20.70 -3.23 -2.20
C LYS A 107 -20.23 -3.00 -3.65
N LYS A 108 -20.77 -3.74 -4.61
CA LYS A 108 -20.39 -3.67 -6.03
C LYS A 108 -20.54 -2.26 -6.59
#